data_AF-K2RH58-F1
#
_entry.id   AF-K2RH58-F1
#
_cell.length_a   1.000
_cell.length_b   1.000
_cell.length_c   1.000
_cell.angle_alpha   90.00
_cell.angle_beta   90.00
_cell.angle_gamma   90.00
#
_symmetry.space_group_name_H-M   'P 1'
#
loop_
_entity.id
_entity.type
_entity.pdbx_description
1 polymer ?
#
loop_
_entity_poly.entity_id
_entity_poly.type
_entity_poly.pdbx_seq_one_letter_code
_entity_poly.pdbx_strand_id
1 'polypeptide(L)'
;METSLRHNLTKHTEKLHYQIKDRPYLRERSLRLMNLYVLTDGSWWQRCNAAEPIREFVRNLQEQGDVVPHKSPTGIQFISFGNDADNLTYLKYLDIGLGLARDIVDTEPSNRNVWKMLHWRNQQDFDDDLNSVGSSSLDILRETNDFSMSASAERA
;
A
#
# COMPACT_ATOMS: atom_id res chain seq x y z
N MET A 1 8.99 55.45 3.32
CA MET A 1 10.17 54.58 3.16
C MET A 1 9.77 53.10 3.13
N GLU A 2 8.83 52.68 3.98
CA GLU A 2 8.33 51.29 4.08
C GLU A 2 7.63 50.75 2.80
N THR A 3 6.91 51.60 2.07
CA THR A 3 6.22 51.24 0.82
C THR A 3 7.19 50.88 -0.31
N SER A 4 8.36 51.52 -0.36
CA SER A 4 9.39 51.24 -1.36
C SER A 4 10.08 49.89 -1.12
N LEU A 5 10.30 49.53 0.16
CA LEU A 5 10.86 48.23 0.53
C LEU A 5 9.92 47.07 0.16
N ARG A 6 8.61 47.21 0.46
CA ARG A 6 7.61 46.20 0.11
C ARG A 6 7.52 45.99 -1.41
N HIS A 7 7.50 47.08 -2.18
CA HIS A 7 7.46 47.01 -3.64
C HIS A 7 8.69 46.32 -4.25
N ASN A 8 9.89 46.61 -3.73
CA ASN A 8 11.12 45.98 -4.19
C ASN A 8 11.18 44.48 -3.84
N LEU A 9 10.69 44.11 -2.66
CA LEU A 9 10.60 42.70 -2.25
C LEU A 9 9.65 41.93 -3.17
N THR A 10 8.45 42.46 -3.45
CA THR A 10 7.48 41.81 -4.36
C THR A 10 8.07 41.60 -5.75
N LYS A 11 8.72 42.63 -6.30
CA LYS A 11 9.35 42.56 -7.62
C LYS A 11 10.51 41.56 -7.66
N HIS A 12 11.25 41.43 -6.57
CA HIS A 12 12.31 40.42 -6.45
C HIS A 12 11.73 39.00 -6.38
N THR A 13 10.65 38.80 -5.62
CA THR A 13 9.98 37.50 -5.52
C THR A 13 9.36 37.05 -6.85
N GLU A 14 8.75 37.96 -7.61
CA GLU A 14 8.21 37.66 -8.95
C GLU A 14 9.31 37.30 -9.95
N LYS A 15 10.44 38.02 -9.90
CA LYS A 15 11.60 37.75 -10.76
C LYS A 15 12.22 36.39 -10.44
N LEU A 16 12.32 36.01 -9.17
CA LEU A 16 12.77 34.68 -8.76
C LEU A 16 11.80 33.60 -9.25
N HIS A 17 10.49 33.81 -9.11
CA HIS A 17 9.47 32.86 -9.55
C HIS A 17 9.48 32.64 -11.07
N TYR A 18 9.72 33.70 -11.84
CA TYR A 18 9.87 33.63 -13.29
C TYR A 18 11.17 32.90 -13.70
N GLN A 19 12.29 33.19 -13.03
CA GLN A 19 13.57 32.56 -13.32
C GLN A 19 13.62 31.07 -12.96
N ILE A 20 12.81 30.62 -12.00
CA ILE A 20 12.67 29.21 -11.65
C ILE A 20 11.85 28.46 -12.72
N LYS A 21 10.84 29.09 -13.33
CA LYS A 21 10.03 28.46 -14.40
C LYS A 21 10.82 28.16 -15.67
N ASP A 22 11.81 28.98 -16.03
CA ASP A 22 12.58 28.88 -17.28
C ASP A 22 13.86 28.03 -17.20
N ARG A 23 14.16 27.42 -16.04
CA ARG A 23 15.34 26.56 -15.87
C ARG A 23 14.93 25.09 -15.74
N PRO A 24 14.84 24.32 -16.83
CA PRO A 24 14.45 22.90 -16.79
C PRO A 24 15.40 22.04 -15.95
N TYR A 25 16.65 22.47 -15.78
CA TYR A 25 17.66 21.79 -14.95
C TYR A 25 17.56 22.10 -13.45
N LEU A 26 16.75 23.09 -13.07
CA LEU A 26 16.40 23.43 -11.69
C LEU A 26 14.97 23.03 -11.35
N ARG A 27 14.28 22.23 -12.19
CA ARG A 27 13.22 21.39 -11.66
C ARG A 27 13.87 20.62 -10.51
N GLU A 28 13.37 20.82 -9.29
CA GLU A 28 13.57 19.88 -8.20
C GLU A 28 13.55 18.49 -8.82
N ARG A 29 14.53 17.64 -8.51
CA ARG A 29 14.53 16.25 -8.96
C ARG A 29 13.26 15.61 -8.42
N SER A 30 12.17 15.76 -9.16
CA SER A 30 10.87 15.22 -8.81
C SER A 30 11.07 13.73 -8.88
N LEU A 31 11.04 13.07 -7.72
CA LEU A 31 11.26 11.64 -7.65
C LEU A 31 10.27 10.97 -8.60
N ARG A 32 10.81 10.26 -9.59
CA ARG A 32 9.98 9.61 -10.61
C ARG A 32 9.22 8.49 -9.93
N LEU A 33 7.90 8.48 -10.12
CA LEU A 33 7.07 7.40 -9.60
C LEU A 33 7.50 6.06 -10.21
N MET A 34 7.73 5.05 -9.36
CA MET A 34 8.16 3.71 -9.78
C MET A 34 7.32 2.64 -9.07
N ASN A 35 6.82 1.67 -9.82
CA ASN A 35 6.21 0.47 -9.26
C ASN A 35 7.00 -0.74 -9.76
N LEU A 36 7.48 -1.57 -8.83
CA LEU A 36 8.16 -2.82 -9.14
C LEU A 36 7.20 -3.98 -8.89
N TYR A 37 6.90 -4.76 -9.92
CA TYR A 37 6.11 -5.98 -9.80
C TYR A 37 7.03 -7.19 -9.80
N VAL A 38 6.94 -8.03 -8.77
CA VAL A 38 7.73 -9.25 -8.62
C VAL A 38 6.78 -10.44 -8.71
N LEU A 39 6.84 -11.15 -9.84
CA LEU A 39 6.07 -12.36 -10.07
C LEU A 39 6.88 -13.55 -9.56
N THR A 40 6.41 -14.22 -8.52
CA THR A 40 7.20 -15.26 -7.81
C THR A 40 6.29 -16.31 -7.18
N ASP A 41 6.79 -17.53 -7.01
CA ASP A 41 6.17 -18.57 -6.19
C ASP A 41 6.59 -18.49 -4.70
N GLY A 42 7.41 -17.48 -4.36
CA GLY A 42 7.99 -17.30 -3.04
C GLY A 42 9.12 -18.28 -2.72
N SER A 43 9.59 -19.07 -3.68
CA SER A 43 10.75 -19.97 -3.50
C SER A 43 12.05 -19.18 -3.56
N TRP A 44 12.78 -19.11 -2.46
CA TRP A 44 14.08 -18.45 -2.38
C TRP A 44 15.19 -19.49 -2.14
N TRP A 45 16.31 -19.37 -2.87
CA TRP A 45 17.45 -20.24 -2.64
C TRP A 45 18.04 -20.01 -1.24
N GLN A 46 18.63 -21.05 -0.65
CA GLN A 46 19.33 -20.92 0.64
C GLN A 46 20.42 -19.85 0.51
N ARG A 47 20.28 -18.74 1.26
CA ARG A 47 21.09 -17.49 1.26
C ARG A 47 20.51 -16.29 0.49
N CYS A 48 19.41 -16.45 -0.25
CA CYS A 48 18.71 -15.31 -0.81
C CYS A 48 17.92 -14.60 0.30
N ASN A 49 18.13 -13.29 0.46
CA ASN A 49 17.45 -12.47 1.44
C ASN A 49 16.90 -11.21 0.76
N ALA A 50 15.61 -11.22 0.43
CA ALA A 50 14.94 -10.04 -0.12
C ALA A 50 14.72 -8.93 0.94
N ALA A 51 14.65 -9.28 2.23
CA ALA A 51 14.33 -8.33 3.29
C ALA A 51 15.40 -7.24 3.45
N GLU A 52 16.68 -7.60 3.38
CA GLU A 52 17.78 -6.65 3.57
C GLU A 52 17.85 -5.58 2.45
N PRO A 53 17.85 -5.94 1.15
CA PRO A 53 17.77 -4.96 0.07
C PRO A 53 16.56 -4.04 0.17
N ILE A 54 15.40 -4.57 0.59
CA ILE A 54 14.19 -3.75 0.79
C ILE A 54 14.38 -2.75 1.93
N ARG A 55 14.93 -3.18 3.07
CA ARG A 55 15.21 -2.30 4.21
C ARG A 55 16.20 -1.19 3.84
N GLU A 56 17.27 -1.56 3.13
CA GLU A 56 18.25 -0.60 2.64
C GLU A 56 17.62 0.39 1.66
N PHE A 57 16.78 -0.08 0.74
CA PHE A 57 16.05 0.76 -0.18
C PHE A 57 15.17 1.78 0.55
N VAL A 58 14.37 1.35 1.53
CA VAL A 58 13.51 2.23 2.34
C VAL A 58 14.34 3.26 3.11
N ARG A 59 15.43 2.83 3.74
CA ARG A 59 16.36 3.73 4.46
C ARG A 59 16.90 4.81 3.53
N ASN A 60 17.35 4.43 2.34
CA ASN A 60 17.87 5.37 1.35
C ASN A 60 16.80 6.37 0.88
N LEU A 61 15.54 5.94 0.73
CA LEU A 61 14.43 6.85 0.42
C LEU A 61 14.20 7.89 1.53
N GLN A 62 14.38 7.51 2.80
CA GLN A 62 14.25 8.42 3.93
C GLN A 62 15.39 9.44 3.97
N GLU A 63 16.62 9.00 3.78
CA GLU A 63 17.82 9.85 3.80
C GLU A 63 17.84 10.87 2.66
N GLN A 64 17.27 10.52 1.49
CA GLN A 64 17.20 11.41 0.33
C GLN A 64 16.13 12.51 0.46
N GLY A 65 15.48 12.62 1.61
CA GLY A 65 14.57 13.73 1.91
C GLY A 65 13.31 13.68 1.07
N ASP A 66 12.81 12.48 0.78
CA ASP A 66 11.56 12.27 0.08
C ASP A 66 10.41 12.92 0.89
N VAL A 67 10.06 14.15 0.49
CA VAL A 67 9.43 15.22 1.30
C VAL A 67 7.97 14.94 1.65
N VAL A 68 7.35 13.94 1.05
CA VAL A 68 5.91 13.68 1.24
C VAL A 68 5.73 12.63 2.34
N PRO A 69 5.22 13.00 3.53
CA PRO A 69 5.17 12.10 4.69
C PRO A 69 4.28 10.87 4.51
N HIS A 70 3.46 10.83 3.44
CA HIS A 70 2.41 9.82 3.26
C HIS A 70 2.30 9.28 1.83
N LYS A 71 3.23 9.62 0.93
CA LYS A 71 3.22 9.07 -0.44
C LYS A 71 4.65 8.75 -0.86
N SER A 72 5.04 7.50 -0.64
CA SER A 72 6.27 6.98 -1.24
C SER A 72 6.12 7.02 -2.76
N PRO A 73 7.03 7.65 -3.50
CA PRO A 73 7.05 7.65 -4.96
C PRO A 73 7.39 6.26 -5.52
N THR A 74 7.81 5.32 -4.68
CA THR A 74 8.06 3.93 -5.07
C THR A 74 7.17 2.93 -4.32
N GLY A 75 6.77 1.85 -5.00
CA GLY A 75 6.22 0.65 -4.38
C GLY A 75 6.74 -0.64 -5.01
N ILE A 76 6.62 -1.72 -4.25
CA ILE A 76 7.01 -3.08 -4.58
C ILE A 76 5.78 -3.96 -4.35
N GLN A 77 5.29 -4.60 -5.41
CA GLN A 77 4.18 -5.54 -5.34
C GLN A 77 4.71 -6.94 -5.63
N PHE A 78 4.62 -7.84 -4.65
CA PHE A 78 4.76 -9.26 -4.88
C PHE A 78 3.44 -9.82 -5.39
N ILE A 79 3.49 -10.53 -6.53
CA ILE A 79 2.36 -11.29 -7.07
C ILE A 79 2.72 -12.76 -6.93
N SER A 80 2.08 -13.44 -5.98
CA SER A 80 2.44 -14.81 -5.61
C SER A 80 1.73 -15.85 -6.44
N PHE A 81 2.46 -16.84 -6.96
CA PHE A 81 1.93 -18.02 -7.63
C PHE A 81 2.09 -19.26 -6.73
N GLY A 82 1.32 -20.31 -6.99
CA GLY A 82 1.40 -21.55 -6.21
C GLY A 82 0.72 -21.48 -4.84
N ASN A 83 0.95 -22.50 -4.01
CA ASN A 83 0.26 -22.71 -2.73
C ASN A 83 1.17 -23.26 -1.62
N ASP A 84 2.50 -23.14 -1.77
CA ASP A 84 3.45 -23.56 -0.74
C ASP A 84 3.36 -22.63 0.47
N ALA A 85 3.01 -23.18 1.63
CA ALA A 85 2.70 -22.39 2.82
C ALA A 85 3.94 -21.66 3.38
N ASP A 86 5.13 -22.26 3.29
CA ASP A 86 6.37 -21.70 3.84
C ASP A 86 6.82 -20.51 2.98
N ASN A 87 6.80 -20.69 1.66
CA ASN A 87 7.10 -19.64 0.69
C ASN A 87 6.14 -18.44 0.84
N LEU A 88 4.84 -18.70 0.95
CA LEU A 88 3.83 -17.65 1.14
C LEU A 88 3.96 -16.96 2.50
N THR A 89 4.38 -17.68 3.55
CA THR A 89 4.65 -17.08 4.85
C THR A 89 5.80 -16.08 4.78
N TYR A 90 6.86 -16.39 4.02
CA TYR A 90 7.95 -15.46 3.82
C TYR A 90 7.53 -14.22 3.02
N LEU A 91 6.70 -14.35 1.98
CA LEU A 91 6.17 -13.18 1.27
C LEU A 91 5.32 -12.29 2.17
N LYS A 92 4.46 -12.87 3.02
CA LYS A 92 3.71 -12.11 4.05
C LYS A 92 4.64 -11.40 5.04
N TYR A 93 5.76 -12.01 5.39
CA TYR A 93 6.77 -11.35 6.22
C TYR A 93 7.41 -10.14 5.52
N LEU A 94 7.59 -10.17 4.19
CA LEU A 94 8.13 -9.02 3.44
C LEU A 94 7.17 -7.83 3.40
N ASP A 95 5.87 -8.09 3.40
CA ASP A 95 4.79 -7.11 3.40
C ASP A 95 4.64 -6.44 4.78
N ILE A 96 4.07 -7.17 5.75
CA ILE A 96 3.73 -6.61 7.07
C ILE A 96 4.81 -6.83 8.14
N GLY A 97 5.71 -7.79 7.93
CA GLY A 97 6.66 -8.26 8.96
C GLY A 97 7.97 -7.47 9.02
N LEU A 98 8.26 -6.64 8.02
CA LEU A 98 9.52 -5.90 7.97
C LEU A 98 9.58 -4.72 8.96
N GLY A 99 8.45 -4.23 9.47
CA GLY A 99 8.44 -3.07 10.36
C GLY A 99 9.06 -1.82 9.70
N LEU A 100 8.80 -1.67 8.40
CA LEU A 100 9.28 -0.52 7.63
C LEU A 100 8.56 0.73 8.12
N ALA A 101 9.28 1.85 8.15
CA ALA A 101 8.69 3.14 8.48
C ALA A 101 7.81 3.71 7.35
N ARG A 102 7.76 3.04 6.20
CA ARG A 102 6.87 3.36 5.08
C ARG A 102 6.27 2.06 4.55
N ASP A 103 4.98 2.13 4.28
CA ASP A 103 4.26 1.07 3.59
C ASP A 103 4.51 1.18 2.08
N ILE A 104 5.40 0.32 1.58
CA ILE A 104 5.80 0.30 0.16
C ILE A 104 5.85 -1.12 -0.42
N VAL A 105 5.61 -2.13 0.40
CA VAL A 105 5.68 -3.54 -0.01
C VAL A 105 4.31 -4.13 0.23
N ASP A 106 3.71 -4.71 -0.81
CA ASP A 106 2.43 -5.38 -0.73
C ASP A 106 2.54 -6.76 -1.39
N THR A 107 1.70 -7.71 -0.99
CA THR A 107 1.66 -9.08 -1.52
C THR A 107 0.24 -9.52 -1.84
N GLU A 108 0.01 -9.95 -3.09
CA GLU A 108 -1.29 -10.47 -3.52
C GLU A 108 -1.16 -11.78 -4.31
N PRO A 109 -1.96 -12.82 -4.02
CA PRO A 109 -1.99 -14.05 -4.81
C PRO A 109 -2.53 -13.83 -6.22
N SER A 110 -1.87 -14.41 -7.24
CA SER A 110 -2.15 -14.20 -8.66
C SER A 110 -3.57 -14.59 -9.11
N ASN A 111 -4.31 -15.35 -8.30
CA ASN A 111 -5.68 -15.79 -8.57
C ASN A 111 -6.76 -14.91 -7.90
N ARG A 112 -6.37 -13.77 -7.32
CA ARG A 112 -7.28 -12.83 -6.66
C ARG A 112 -7.51 -11.56 -7.50
N ASN A 113 -7.73 -10.43 -6.84
CA ASN A 113 -8.19 -9.19 -7.43
C ASN A 113 -7.05 -8.49 -8.18
N VAL A 114 -7.13 -8.50 -9.52
CA VAL A 114 -6.13 -7.84 -10.40
C VAL A 114 -6.02 -6.35 -10.11
N TRP A 115 -7.09 -5.69 -9.66
CA TRP A 115 -7.01 -4.28 -9.30
C TRP A 115 -6.16 -4.05 -8.05
N LYS A 116 -6.28 -4.91 -7.03
CA LYS A 116 -5.36 -4.89 -5.88
C LYS A 116 -3.91 -5.08 -6.34
N MET A 117 -3.66 -6.03 -7.25
CA MET A 117 -2.31 -6.27 -7.78
C MET A 117 -1.70 -5.06 -8.50
N LEU A 118 -2.50 -4.26 -9.22
CA LEU A 118 -1.98 -3.17 -10.07
C LEU A 118 -2.06 -1.78 -9.41
N HIS A 119 -2.89 -1.63 -8.37
CA HIS A 119 -3.14 -0.37 -7.70
C HIS A 119 -2.85 -0.43 -6.19
N TRP A 120 -1.67 -0.94 -5.84
CA TRP A 120 -1.17 -1.01 -4.45
C TRP A 120 -1.30 0.31 -3.66
N ARG A 121 -1.27 1.47 -4.33
CA ARG A 121 -1.36 2.79 -3.68
C ARG A 121 -2.74 3.21 -3.20
N ASN A 122 -3.80 2.63 -3.75
CA ASN A 122 -5.17 3.09 -3.54
C ASN A 122 -5.99 2.02 -2.79
N GLN A 123 -5.38 1.33 -1.82
CA GLN A 123 -6.00 0.23 -1.06
C GLN A 123 -7.33 0.61 -0.39
N GLN A 124 -7.52 1.87 -0.01
CA GLN A 124 -8.71 2.32 0.71
C GLN A 124 -10.04 2.11 -0.05
N ASP A 125 -10.01 2.04 -1.38
CA ASP A 125 -11.21 1.88 -2.21
C ASP A 125 -11.48 0.42 -2.63
N PHE A 126 -10.53 -0.50 -2.39
CA PHE A 126 -10.59 -1.87 -2.92
C PHE A 126 -10.29 -2.97 -1.89
N ASP A 127 -10.15 -2.62 -0.61
CA ASP A 127 -9.93 -3.58 0.46
C ASP A 127 -11.16 -4.47 0.73
N ASP A 128 -11.16 -5.64 0.08
CA ASP A 128 -12.10 -6.74 0.33
C ASP A 128 -12.05 -7.27 1.79
N ASP A 129 -11.06 -6.88 2.58
CA ASP A 129 -10.84 -7.35 3.96
C ASP A 129 -11.80 -6.72 4.98
N LEU A 130 -12.49 -5.63 4.61
CA LEU A 130 -13.50 -4.98 5.46
C LEU A 130 -14.88 -5.68 5.44
N ASN A 131 -15.09 -6.67 4.57
CA ASN A 131 -16.36 -7.39 4.47
C ASN A 131 -16.43 -8.71 5.27
N SER A 132 -15.40 -9.08 6.04
CA SER A 132 -15.45 -10.33 6.85
C SER A 132 -15.84 -10.14 8.33
N VAL A 133 -15.97 -8.91 8.83
CA VAL A 133 -16.32 -8.66 10.26
C VAL A 133 -17.83 -8.40 10.47
N GLY A 134 -18.66 -8.57 9.44
CA GLY A 134 -20.08 -8.20 9.47
C GLY A 134 -21.12 -9.32 9.50
N SER A 135 -20.77 -10.60 9.35
CA SER A 135 -21.78 -11.66 9.17
C SER A 135 -21.92 -12.67 10.32
N SER A 136 -21.04 -12.69 11.32
CA SER A 136 -21.10 -13.78 12.32
C SER A 136 -22.14 -13.60 13.45
N SER A 137 -22.93 -12.51 13.48
CA SER A 137 -23.95 -12.28 14.52
C SER A 137 -25.40 -12.29 14.01
N LEU A 138 -25.64 -12.32 12.70
CA LEU A 138 -26.98 -12.39 12.12
C LEU A 138 -27.40 -13.79 11.67
N ASP A 139 -26.46 -14.74 11.57
CA ASP A 139 -26.77 -16.14 11.22
C ASP A 139 -27.24 -16.97 12.44
N ILE A 140 -26.95 -16.54 13.68
CA ILE A 140 -27.39 -17.24 14.91
C ILE A 140 -28.87 -16.99 15.24
N LEU A 141 -29.49 -15.93 14.68
CA LEU A 141 -30.90 -15.60 14.95
C LEU A 141 -31.89 -16.17 13.93
N ARG A 142 -31.42 -16.89 12.90
CA ARG A 142 -32.30 -17.64 11.98
C ARG A 142 -32.51 -19.09 12.39
N GLU A 143 -31.58 -19.73 13.08
CA GLU A 143 -31.72 -21.14 13.51
C GLU A 143 -32.61 -21.34 14.76
N THR A 144 -32.97 -20.27 15.48
CA THR A 144 -33.79 -20.39 16.71
C THR A 144 -35.29 -20.22 16.50
N ASN A 145 -35.74 -19.86 15.29
CA ASN A 145 -37.17 -19.67 15.00
C ASN A 145 -37.84 -20.84 14.23
N ASP A 146 -37.08 -21.83 13.75
CA ASP A 146 -37.64 -22.98 13.01
C ASP A 146 -37.86 -24.23 13.88
N PHE A 147 -37.63 -24.17 15.20
CA PHE A 147 -37.77 -25.33 16.11
C PHE A 147 -39.09 -25.37 16.93
N SER A 148 -40.10 -24.54 16.62
CA SER A 148 -41.36 -24.52 17.41
C SER A 148 -42.68 -24.80 16.68
N MET A 149 -42.67 -25.39 15.48
CA MET A 149 -43.91 -25.86 14.84
C MET A 149 -43.72 -27.16 14.04
N SER A 150 -43.71 -28.34 14.69
CA SER A 150 -44.08 -29.62 14.03
C SER A 150 -44.16 -30.86 14.96
N ALA A 151 -44.52 -30.74 16.25
CA ALA A 151 -44.76 -31.94 17.08
C ALA A 151 -45.91 -31.76 18.07
N SER A 152 -47.13 -31.63 17.55
CA SER A 152 -48.36 -31.93 18.28
C SER A 152 -49.44 -32.39 17.31
N ALA A 153 -49.34 -33.65 16.88
CA ALA A 153 -50.46 -34.43 16.37
C ALA A 153 -50.01 -35.89 16.14
N GLU A 154 -49.97 -36.70 17.20
CA GLU A 154 -50.26 -38.14 17.11
C GLU A 154 -50.37 -38.73 18.53
N ARG A 155 -51.60 -38.79 19.05
CA ARG A 155 -52.07 -39.71 20.11
C ARG A 155 -53.58 -39.52 20.30
N ALA A 156 -54.36 -40.31 19.57
CA ALA A 156 -55.63 -40.90 19.96
C ALA A 156 -56.06 -41.90 18.88
#